data_AF-A0A1F9PEJ7-F1
#
_entry.id   AF-A0A1F9PEJ7-F1
#
_cell.length_a   1.000
_cell.length_b   1.000
_cell.length_c   1.000
_cell.angle_alpha   90.00
_cell.angle_beta   90.00
_cell.angle_gamma   90.00
#
_symmetry.space_group_name_H-M   'P 1'
#
loop_
_entity.id
_entity.type
_entity.pdbx_description
1 polymer ?
#
loop_
_entity_poly.entity_id
_entity_poly.type
_entity_poly.pdbx_seq_one_letter_code
_entity_poly.pdbx_strand_id
1 'polypeptide(L)'
;MMHVKFTIGLSLCLALFIGALHFSASEAMGASKQELIAAKVKSEPAGLDDAAWETSKGIVVPFEGKEAFAGKHTSVTVKTVYTDDGIFFLYQWKDANQSVTKEAWQYEKGNWIHQKGNEDRISMLFEIDRINNFATKGCAVVCHVPDGATNAREGKFGTSTDAEKGDLWHWKAARSDPAGFADDGWLTIISEKKGGRKSDKGEGGDKKNITDDKSKPKYMIAQGKSLDKNGILLASHAVEITDYSVFKDGDTITYCMPKNFTDSFGDIKAKSRYANGEWTVMLSRKLDTANPDDTAFNIKRKYNFAMALFDNSGDEDSYDSEVITLKFK
;
A
#
# COMPACT_ATOMS: atom_id res chain seq x y z
N MET A 1 -86.96 -40.52 18.42
CA MET A 1 -86.68 -40.77 16.99
C MET A 1 -85.24 -40.41 16.73
N MET A 2 -84.39 -41.42 16.67
CA MET A 2 -82.95 -41.31 16.50
C MET A 2 -82.56 -42.52 15.65
N HIS A 3 -82.12 -42.31 14.41
CA HIS A 3 -81.30 -43.28 13.70
C HIS A 3 -80.39 -42.58 12.69
N VAL A 4 -79.11 -42.74 12.99
CA VAL A 4 -77.91 -42.52 12.20
C VAL A 4 -77.94 -43.32 10.90
N LYS A 5 -77.41 -42.79 9.80
CA LYS A 5 -76.52 -43.53 8.89
C LYS A 5 -75.44 -42.63 8.28
N PHE A 6 -74.21 -43.11 8.49
CA PHE A 6 -72.94 -42.71 7.91
C PHE A 6 -72.89 -43.06 6.42
N THR A 7 -72.23 -42.22 5.60
CA THR A 7 -71.47 -42.71 4.45
C THR A 7 -70.22 -41.86 4.23
N ILE A 8 -69.11 -42.58 4.05
CA ILE A 8 -67.72 -42.14 3.98
C ILE A 8 -67.43 -41.58 2.58
N GLY A 9 -66.75 -40.43 2.52
CA GLY A 9 -66.15 -39.88 1.30
C GLY A 9 -64.71 -39.50 1.58
N LEU A 10 -63.79 -40.40 1.22
CA LEU A 10 -62.34 -40.24 1.29
C LEU A 10 -61.90 -39.15 0.29
N SER A 11 -61.33 -38.05 0.75
CA SER A 11 -60.65 -37.07 -0.10
C SER A 11 -59.26 -36.81 0.44
N LEU A 12 -58.30 -37.46 -0.19
CA LEU A 12 -56.86 -37.33 0.02
C LEU A 12 -56.44 -35.94 -0.49
N CYS A 13 -56.32 -34.95 0.40
CA CYS A 13 -55.74 -33.65 0.07
C CYS A 13 -54.22 -33.80 -0.05
N LEU A 14 -53.73 -33.95 -1.28
CA LEU A 14 -52.32 -33.84 -1.61
C LEU A 14 -51.92 -32.35 -1.55
N ALA A 15 -51.32 -31.93 -0.44
CA ALA A 15 -50.75 -30.61 -0.30
C ALA A 15 -49.46 -30.51 -1.13
N LEU A 16 -49.56 -29.93 -2.33
CA LEU A 16 -48.42 -29.49 -3.14
C LEU A 16 -47.78 -28.27 -2.47
N PHE A 17 -46.75 -28.50 -1.65
CA PHE A 17 -45.80 -27.45 -1.28
C PHE A 17 -44.98 -27.08 -2.52
N ILE A 18 -45.40 -26.04 -3.24
CA ILE A 18 -44.53 -25.35 -4.19
C ILE A 18 -43.56 -24.52 -3.34
N GLY A 19 -42.42 -25.12 -3.01
CA GLY A 19 -41.28 -24.38 -2.50
C GLY A 19 -40.83 -23.40 -3.57
N ALA A 20 -41.09 -22.11 -3.37
CA ALA A 20 -40.47 -21.05 -4.15
C ALA A 20 -38.97 -21.08 -3.84
N LEU A 21 -38.22 -21.84 -4.64
CA LEU A 21 -36.78 -21.71 -4.75
C LEU A 21 -36.50 -20.31 -5.27
N HIS A 22 -36.19 -19.38 -4.36
CA HIS A 22 -35.47 -18.17 -4.73
C HIS A 22 -34.11 -18.60 -5.27
N PHE A 23 -34.05 -18.80 -6.58
CA PHE A 23 -32.79 -18.70 -7.31
C PHE A 23 -32.33 -17.25 -7.15
N SER A 24 -31.48 -17.01 -6.14
CA SER A 24 -30.53 -15.90 -6.22
C SER A 24 -29.67 -16.22 -7.44
N ALA A 25 -30.01 -15.59 -8.57
CA ALA A 25 -29.10 -15.52 -9.69
C ALA A 25 -27.82 -14.91 -9.14
N SER A 26 -26.76 -15.71 -9.00
CA SER A 26 -25.42 -15.18 -8.94
C SER A 26 -25.24 -14.46 -10.26
N GLU A 27 -25.44 -13.14 -10.28
CA GLU A 27 -24.90 -12.31 -11.32
C GLU A 27 -23.42 -12.64 -11.36
N ALA A 28 -22.98 -13.26 -12.45
CA ALA A 28 -21.58 -13.34 -12.77
C ALA A 28 -21.10 -11.89 -12.83
N MET A 29 -20.39 -11.47 -11.77
CA MET A 29 -19.80 -10.16 -11.65
C MET A 29 -18.70 -10.08 -12.73
N GLY A 30 -19.09 -9.74 -13.96
CA GLY A 30 -18.13 -9.22 -14.91
C GLY A 30 -17.44 -8.05 -14.22
N ALA A 31 -16.12 -8.12 -14.05
CA ALA A 31 -15.36 -7.15 -13.27
C ALA A 31 -15.65 -5.73 -13.78
N SER A 32 -16.57 -5.02 -13.12
CA SER A 32 -16.81 -3.63 -13.42
C SER A 32 -15.54 -2.89 -13.03
N LYS A 33 -14.91 -2.19 -13.98
CA LYS A 33 -13.76 -1.33 -13.68
C LYS A 33 -14.10 -0.42 -12.51
N GLN A 34 -13.34 -0.51 -11.43
CA GLN A 34 -13.59 0.26 -10.23
C GLN A 34 -13.33 1.74 -10.52
N GLU A 35 -14.24 2.63 -10.11
CA GLU A 35 -14.10 4.07 -10.32
C GLU A 35 -13.94 4.79 -8.99
N LEU A 36 -12.84 5.52 -8.84
CA LEU A 36 -12.58 6.38 -7.70
C LEU A 36 -12.83 7.83 -8.12
N ILE A 37 -13.79 8.49 -7.48
CA ILE A 37 -14.14 9.88 -7.80
C ILE A 37 -13.48 10.80 -6.77
N ALA A 38 -12.51 11.59 -7.22
CA ALA A 38 -11.94 12.69 -6.46
C ALA A 38 -12.94 13.84 -6.39
N ALA A 39 -13.31 14.24 -5.17
CA ALA A 39 -14.23 15.37 -4.93
C ALA A 39 -13.45 16.68 -4.75
N LYS A 40 -13.91 17.77 -5.38
CA LYS A 40 -13.30 19.09 -5.17
C LYS A 40 -13.58 19.62 -3.77
N VAL A 41 -12.52 20.08 -3.09
CA VAL A 41 -12.59 20.76 -1.78
C VAL A 41 -11.92 22.13 -1.85
N LYS A 42 -12.30 23.04 -0.95
CA LYS A 42 -11.80 24.43 -0.97
C LYS A 42 -10.37 24.56 -0.43
N SER A 43 -10.00 23.70 0.50
CA SER A 43 -8.71 23.71 1.18
C SER A 43 -8.21 22.29 1.33
N GLU A 44 -6.89 22.15 1.47
CA GLU A 44 -6.25 20.88 1.75
C GLU A 44 -6.80 20.28 3.07
N PRO A 45 -6.99 18.95 3.14
CA PRO A 45 -7.34 18.29 4.40
C PRO A 45 -6.27 18.55 5.47
N ALA A 46 -6.68 19.03 6.65
CA ALA A 46 -5.75 19.28 7.77
C ALA A 46 -5.12 17.98 8.30
N GLY A 47 -5.79 16.84 8.13
CA GLY A 47 -5.30 15.53 8.55
C GLY A 47 -6.25 14.37 8.22
N LEU A 48 -6.03 13.26 8.91
CA LEU A 48 -6.69 11.98 8.65
C LEU A 48 -8.21 12.01 8.93
N ASP A 49 -8.63 12.84 9.91
CA ASP A 49 -10.02 12.94 10.37
C ASP A 49 -10.73 14.22 9.88
N ASP A 50 -10.18 14.89 8.86
CA ASP A 50 -10.74 16.14 8.35
C ASP A 50 -12.12 15.91 7.70
N ALA A 51 -13.06 16.83 7.95
CA ALA A 51 -14.41 16.76 7.38
C ALA A 51 -14.45 16.83 5.85
N ALA A 52 -13.38 17.31 5.20
CA ALA A 52 -13.21 17.26 3.75
C ALA A 52 -13.40 15.83 3.19
N TRP A 53 -13.02 14.80 3.94
CA TRP A 53 -13.18 13.40 3.54
C TRP A 53 -14.64 12.95 3.42
N GLU A 54 -15.60 13.67 4.00
CA GLU A 54 -17.03 13.36 3.88
C GLU A 54 -17.61 13.80 2.53
N THR A 55 -16.89 14.64 1.78
CA THR A 55 -17.27 15.01 0.40
C THR A 55 -16.95 13.91 -0.62
N SER A 56 -16.00 13.04 -0.29
CA SER A 56 -15.62 11.89 -1.11
C SER A 56 -16.41 10.66 -0.69
N LYS A 57 -17.13 10.04 -1.63
CA LYS A 57 -17.88 8.81 -1.36
C LYS A 57 -16.98 7.63 -0.96
N GLY A 58 -15.72 7.65 -1.41
CA GLY A 58 -14.80 6.54 -1.30
C GLY A 58 -15.27 5.26 -2.01
N ILE A 59 -14.37 4.29 -2.09
CA ILE A 59 -14.65 2.92 -2.55
C ILE A 59 -13.92 1.92 -1.67
N VAL A 60 -14.44 0.69 -1.59
CA VAL A 60 -13.72 -0.44 -0.99
C VAL A 60 -13.07 -1.20 -2.12
N VAL A 61 -11.74 -1.15 -2.18
CA VAL A 61 -10.95 -1.83 -3.22
C VAL A 61 -10.56 -3.21 -2.70
N PRO A 62 -10.98 -4.31 -3.36
CA PRO A 62 -10.50 -5.65 -3.07
C PRO A 62 -9.05 -5.84 -3.54
N PHE A 63 -8.29 -6.58 -2.75
CA PHE A 63 -6.92 -6.97 -3.06
C PHE A 63 -6.78 -8.50 -2.96
N GLU A 64 -6.04 -9.07 -3.91
CA GLU A 64 -5.74 -10.51 -3.97
C GLU A 64 -4.29 -10.78 -3.64
N GLY A 65 -4.06 -11.71 -2.70
CA GLY A 65 -2.72 -12.08 -2.26
C GLY A 65 -1.93 -12.85 -3.34
N LYS A 66 -0.63 -12.57 -3.41
CA LYS A 66 0.36 -13.21 -4.28
C LYS A 66 1.40 -13.94 -3.43
N GLU A 67 2.07 -14.93 -4.02
CA GLU A 67 3.14 -15.71 -3.38
C GLU A 67 2.73 -16.25 -2.00
N ALA A 68 3.37 -15.84 -0.89
CA ALA A 68 3.02 -16.31 0.45
C ALA A 68 1.57 -15.97 0.89
N PHE A 69 0.91 -15.06 0.17
CA PHE A 69 -0.48 -14.67 0.39
C PHE A 69 -1.46 -15.26 -0.64
N ALA A 70 -1.02 -16.13 -1.56
CA ALA A 70 -1.88 -16.74 -2.57
C ALA A 70 -3.18 -17.33 -1.97
N GLY A 71 -4.32 -16.98 -2.55
CA GLY A 71 -5.65 -17.40 -2.09
C GLY A 71 -6.19 -16.64 -0.87
N LYS A 72 -5.44 -15.67 -0.33
CA LYS A 72 -5.94 -14.73 0.68
C LYS A 72 -6.44 -13.46 0.01
N HIS A 73 -7.37 -12.80 0.69
CA HIS A 73 -7.96 -11.54 0.24
C HIS A 73 -7.95 -10.53 1.37
N THR A 74 -7.86 -9.26 1.00
CA THR A 74 -8.05 -8.13 1.90
C THR A 74 -8.71 -6.99 1.12
N SER A 75 -8.94 -5.86 1.78
CA SER A 75 -9.52 -4.69 1.14
C SER A 75 -8.99 -3.40 1.75
N VAL A 76 -8.85 -2.39 0.90
CA VAL A 76 -8.50 -1.03 1.32
C VAL A 76 -9.67 -0.11 0.99
N THR A 77 -10.18 0.63 1.98
CA THR A 77 -11.09 1.75 1.72
C THR A 77 -10.25 2.93 1.23
N VAL A 78 -10.63 3.48 0.08
CA VAL A 78 -9.93 4.60 -0.56
C VAL A 78 -10.88 5.78 -0.72
N LYS A 79 -10.51 6.95 -0.19
CA LYS A 79 -11.16 8.24 -0.49
C LYS A 79 -10.16 9.15 -1.20
N THR A 80 -10.67 10.03 -2.05
CA THR A 80 -9.84 11.03 -2.74
C THR A 80 -10.56 12.37 -2.78
N VAL A 81 -9.82 13.43 -2.50
CA VAL A 81 -10.23 14.82 -2.71
C VAL A 81 -9.12 15.58 -3.44
N TYR A 82 -9.46 16.71 -4.04
CA TYR A 82 -8.50 17.59 -4.68
C TYR A 82 -8.86 19.06 -4.46
N THR A 83 -7.83 19.91 -4.45
CA THR A 83 -7.95 21.38 -4.47
C THR A 83 -7.64 21.89 -5.87
N ASP A 84 -7.42 23.19 -6.03
CA ASP A 84 -6.94 23.74 -7.31
C ASP A 84 -5.47 23.35 -7.61
N ASP A 85 -4.69 22.95 -6.61
CA ASP A 85 -3.25 22.66 -6.75
C ASP A 85 -2.85 21.24 -6.31
N GLY A 86 -3.60 20.58 -5.42
CA GLY A 86 -3.21 19.31 -4.80
C GLY A 86 -4.23 18.19 -4.95
N ILE A 87 -3.74 16.95 -4.94
CA ILE A 87 -4.54 15.74 -4.83
C ILE A 87 -4.18 14.98 -3.56
N PHE A 88 -5.19 14.44 -2.89
CA PHE A 88 -5.09 13.82 -1.58
C PHE A 88 -5.82 12.48 -1.60
N PHE A 89 -5.13 11.42 -1.21
CA PHE A 89 -5.68 10.08 -1.08
C PHE A 89 -5.66 9.65 0.38
N LEU A 90 -6.77 9.08 0.86
CA LEU A 90 -6.88 8.48 2.18
C LEU A 90 -7.14 6.98 2.03
N TYR A 91 -6.25 6.17 2.60
CA TYR A 91 -6.28 4.71 2.62
C TYR A 91 -6.58 4.22 4.02
N GLN A 92 -7.49 3.26 4.13
CA GLN A 92 -7.81 2.59 5.39
C GLN A 92 -7.91 1.09 5.19
N TRP A 93 -7.16 0.31 5.98
CA TRP A 93 -7.25 -1.15 5.94
C TRP A 93 -7.05 -1.77 7.31
N LYS A 94 -7.73 -2.90 7.54
CA LYS A 94 -7.55 -3.69 8.75
C LYS A 94 -6.22 -4.41 8.71
N ASP A 95 -5.52 -4.34 9.83
CA ASP A 95 -4.25 -5.02 10.04
C ASP A 95 -4.13 -5.37 11.52
N ALA A 96 -3.97 -6.65 11.82
CA ALA A 96 -3.90 -7.12 13.20
C ALA A 96 -2.62 -6.68 13.92
N ASN A 97 -1.58 -6.31 13.16
CA ASN A 97 -0.28 -5.95 13.68
C ASN A 97 0.13 -4.55 13.19
N GLN A 98 0.97 -3.88 13.98
CA GLN A 98 1.67 -2.69 13.52
C GLN A 98 3.09 -3.12 13.13
N SER A 99 3.29 -3.55 11.89
CA SER A 99 4.60 -4.06 11.48
C SER A 99 5.51 -2.93 11.02
N VAL A 100 6.50 -2.63 11.87
CA VAL A 100 7.47 -1.54 11.69
C VAL A 100 8.93 -2.01 11.92
N THR A 101 9.14 -3.32 12.06
CA THR A 101 10.44 -3.87 12.48
C THR A 101 11.54 -3.59 11.48
N LYS A 102 11.26 -3.83 10.19
CA LYS A 102 12.19 -3.65 9.06
C LYS A 102 13.65 -4.04 9.36
N GLU A 103 13.83 -5.31 9.75
CA GLU A 103 15.15 -5.88 10.08
C GLU A 103 15.92 -5.09 11.16
N ALA A 104 15.24 -4.47 12.13
CA ALA A 104 15.90 -3.79 13.25
C ALA A 104 16.93 -4.67 13.95
N TRP A 105 17.97 -4.05 14.51
CA TRP A 105 18.94 -4.73 15.35
C TRP A 105 18.34 -5.04 16.71
N GLN A 106 18.71 -6.17 17.28
CA GLN A 106 18.47 -6.52 18.67
C GLN A 106 19.78 -6.98 19.32
N TYR A 107 20.05 -6.45 20.51
CA TYR A 107 21.19 -6.87 21.32
C TYR A 107 20.79 -8.06 22.17
N GLU A 108 21.44 -9.21 21.95
CA GLU A 108 21.20 -10.46 22.66
C GLU A 108 22.50 -11.04 23.20
N LYS A 109 22.63 -11.11 24.54
CA LYS A 109 23.70 -11.80 25.26
C LYS A 109 25.11 -11.48 24.74
N GLY A 110 25.38 -10.20 24.46
CA GLY A 110 26.67 -9.75 23.95
C GLY A 110 26.78 -9.61 22.43
N ASN A 111 25.77 -10.03 21.67
CA ASN A 111 25.78 -10.03 20.21
C ASN A 111 24.67 -9.17 19.62
N TRP A 112 24.87 -8.67 18.41
CA TRP A 112 23.83 -8.01 17.64
C TRP A 112 23.28 -8.96 16.59
N ILE A 113 21.96 -9.08 16.54
CA ILE A 113 21.25 -9.87 15.53
C ILE A 113 20.18 -9.01 14.85
N HIS A 114 19.79 -9.39 13.63
CA HIS A 114 18.62 -8.81 12.98
C HIS A 114 17.34 -9.48 13.48
N GLN A 115 16.37 -8.66 13.86
CA GLN A 115 15.01 -9.10 14.12
C GLN A 115 14.37 -9.61 12.83
N LYS A 116 13.57 -10.67 12.95
CA LYS A 116 12.72 -11.14 11.85
C LYS A 116 11.55 -10.18 11.68
N GLY A 117 11.07 -10.07 10.43
CA GLY A 117 9.94 -9.23 10.08
C GLY A 117 10.36 -8.06 9.19
N ASN A 118 9.38 -7.56 8.47
CA ASN A 118 9.49 -6.43 7.56
C ASN A 118 8.64 -5.27 8.10
N GLU A 119 8.00 -4.53 7.21
CA GLU A 119 7.10 -3.44 7.53
C GLU A 119 5.83 -3.49 6.68
N ASP A 120 4.77 -2.86 7.16
CA ASP A 120 3.55 -2.65 6.39
C ASP A 120 3.77 -1.57 5.34
N ARG A 121 3.21 -1.77 4.14
CA ARG A 121 3.42 -0.85 3.01
C ARG A 121 2.18 -0.77 2.15
N ILE A 122 2.01 0.38 1.51
CA ILE A 122 1.06 0.55 0.42
C ILE A 122 1.75 1.32 -0.70
N SER A 123 1.56 0.86 -1.94
CA SER A 123 2.04 1.53 -3.13
C SER A 123 0.93 1.71 -4.15
N MET A 124 1.09 2.70 -5.03
CA MET A 124 0.25 2.87 -6.22
C MET A 124 1.10 3.19 -7.43
N LEU A 125 0.63 2.76 -8.60
CA LEU A 125 1.26 3.00 -9.87
C LEU A 125 0.27 3.67 -10.82
N PHE A 126 0.50 4.95 -11.14
CA PHE A 126 -0.22 5.67 -12.19
C PHE A 126 0.52 5.59 -13.53
N GLU A 127 -0.20 5.72 -14.64
CA GLU A 127 0.40 5.91 -15.97
C GLU A 127 0.84 7.38 -16.14
N ILE A 128 2.14 7.62 -16.31
CA ILE A 128 2.67 8.92 -16.80
C ILE A 128 2.44 8.98 -18.30
N ASP A 129 3.03 7.99 -18.98
CA ASP A 129 2.81 7.67 -20.38
C ASP A 129 2.06 6.33 -20.47
N ARG A 130 1.40 6.08 -21.60
CA ARG A 130 0.56 4.89 -21.76
C ARG A 130 1.39 3.62 -21.59
N ILE A 131 1.00 2.74 -20.66
CA ILE A 131 1.59 1.40 -20.51
C ILE A 131 0.69 0.40 -21.21
N ASN A 132 1.25 -0.41 -22.12
CA ASN A 132 0.44 -1.32 -22.92
C ASN A 132 -0.32 -2.33 -22.03
N ASN A 133 -1.63 -2.49 -22.30
CA ASN A 133 -2.56 -3.32 -21.54
C ASN A 133 -2.74 -2.99 -20.04
N PHE A 134 -2.16 -1.90 -19.53
CA PHE A 134 -2.27 -1.57 -18.10
C PHE A 134 -3.72 -1.35 -17.66
N ALA A 135 -4.54 -0.69 -18.48
CA ALA A 135 -5.95 -0.43 -18.17
C ALA A 135 -6.86 -1.68 -18.11
N THR A 136 -6.35 -2.86 -18.42
CA THR A 136 -7.07 -4.14 -18.36
C THR A 136 -6.39 -5.18 -17.47
N LYS A 137 -5.07 -5.08 -17.27
CA LYS A 137 -4.28 -6.08 -16.53
C LYS A 137 -3.52 -5.51 -15.32
N GLY A 138 -3.55 -4.20 -15.11
CA GLY A 138 -2.95 -3.53 -13.95
C GLY A 138 -1.45 -3.77 -13.82
N CYS A 139 -0.98 -3.84 -12.57
CA CYS A 139 0.44 -3.99 -12.24
C CYS A 139 1.08 -5.26 -12.81
N ALA A 140 0.30 -6.28 -13.18
CA ALA A 140 0.82 -7.52 -13.73
C ALA A 140 1.59 -7.31 -15.05
N VAL A 141 1.24 -6.30 -15.87
CA VAL A 141 1.93 -6.05 -17.15
C VAL A 141 3.33 -5.46 -17.01
N VAL A 142 3.66 -4.99 -15.80
CA VAL A 142 4.97 -4.43 -15.47
C VAL A 142 5.74 -5.28 -14.46
N CYS A 143 5.21 -6.47 -14.13
CA CYS A 143 5.88 -7.47 -13.32
C CYS A 143 6.44 -8.57 -14.22
N HIS A 144 7.76 -8.64 -14.34
CA HIS A 144 8.45 -9.60 -15.21
C HIS A 144 9.13 -10.66 -14.36
N VAL A 145 8.50 -11.83 -14.25
CA VAL A 145 9.09 -13.02 -13.62
C VAL A 145 9.76 -13.86 -14.70
N PRO A 146 11.07 -14.16 -14.60
CA PRO A 146 11.76 -14.96 -15.60
C PRO A 146 11.14 -16.35 -15.78
N ASP A 147 11.17 -16.87 -17.00
CA ASP A 147 10.71 -18.23 -17.29
C ASP A 147 11.50 -19.26 -16.46
N GLY A 148 10.77 -20.17 -15.80
CA GLY A 148 11.36 -21.20 -14.95
C GLY A 148 11.76 -20.74 -13.55
N ALA A 149 11.54 -19.46 -13.19
CA ALA A 149 11.72 -18.99 -11.82
C ALA A 149 10.77 -19.73 -10.87
N THR A 150 11.26 -20.01 -9.67
CA THR A 150 10.48 -20.77 -8.66
C THR A 150 9.46 -19.91 -7.92
N ASN A 151 9.62 -18.59 -7.94
CA ASN A 151 8.73 -17.59 -7.36
C ASN A 151 9.04 -16.18 -7.91
N ALA A 152 8.19 -15.20 -7.60
CA ALA A 152 8.32 -13.82 -8.06
C ALA A 152 9.50 -13.03 -7.47
N ARG A 153 10.27 -13.55 -6.52
CA ARG A 153 11.44 -12.85 -5.94
C ARG A 153 12.56 -12.62 -6.97
N GLU A 154 12.66 -13.51 -7.95
CA GLU A 154 13.57 -13.34 -9.09
C GLU A 154 13.04 -12.30 -10.09
N GLY A 155 11.75 -11.99 -9.99
CA GLY A 155 11.05 -11.01 -10.79
C GLY A 155 11.63 -9.60 -10.68
N LYS A 156 11.31 -8.80 -11.68
CA LYS A 156 11.74 -7.42 -11.81
C LYS A 156 10.57 -6.59 -12.29
N PHE A 157 10.45 -5.41 -11.70
CA PHE A 157 9.39 -4.46 -12.02
C PHE A 157 9.90 -3.45 -13.05
N GLY A 158 9.20 -3.25 -14.15
CA GLY A 158 9.58 -2.34 -15.24
C GLY A 158 8.61 -2.35 -16.41
N THR A 159 8.64 -1.31 -17.24
CA THR A 159 7.87 -1.26 -18.48
C THR A 159 8.60 -2.00 -19.61
N SER A 160 7.92 -2.22 -20.73
CA SER A 160 8.45 -3.01 -21.86
C SER A 160 9.14 -2.16 -22.92
N THR A 161 8.87 -0.85 -22.96
CA THR A 161 9.51 0.07 -23.92
C THR A 161 9.86 1.41 -23.26
N ASP A 162 10.80 2.17 -23.83
CA ASP A 162 11.19 3.50 -23.35
C ASP A 162 10.06 4.55 -23.41
N ALA A 163 9.03 4.31 -24.23
CA ALA A 163 7.87 5.17 -24.37
C ALA A 163 6.82 4.94 -23.27
N GLU A 164 6.94 3.86 -22.51
CA GLU A 164 6.03 3.52 -21.42
C GLU A 164 6.64 3.96 -20.09
N LYS A 165 5.89 4.74 -19.31
CA LYS A 165 6.33 5.23 -18.00
C LYS A 165 5.21 5.19 -16.98
N GLY A 166 5.55 4.80 -15.76
CA GLY A 166 4.63 4.81 -14.63
C GLY A 166 5.16 5.64 -13.46
N ASP A 167 4.27 6.20 -12.68
CA ASP A 167 4.53 7.03 -11.50
C ASP A 167 4.21 6.21 -10.25
N LEU A 168 5.21 6.00 -9.40
CA LEU A 168 5.22 4.98 -8.35
C LEU A 168 5.36 5.63 -6.97
N TRP A 169 4.25 5.71 -6.26
CA TRP A 169 4.23 6.20 -4.88
C TRP A 169 4.34 5.01 -3.95
N HIS A 170 5.20 5.07 -2.93
CA HIS A 170 5.40 3.92 -2.03
C HIS A 170 5.60 4.34 -0.58
N TRP A 171 4.51 4.26 0.19
CA TRP A 171 4.51 4.48 1.64
C TRP A 171 4.87 3.21 2.40
N LYS A 172 5.64 3.38 3.49
CA LYS A 172 6.19 2.30 4.30
C LYS A 172 6.14 2.65 5.79
N ALA A 173 5.66 1.74 6.62
CA ALA A 173 5.35 2.03 8.02
C ALA A 173 6.60 2.37 8.85
N ALA A 174 7.75 1.73 8.61
CA ALA A 174 8.99 2.02 9.34
C ALA A 174 9.77 3.17 8.69
N ARG A 175 9.64 3.36 7.37
CA ARG A 175 10.51 4.29 6.61
C ARG A 175 9.87 5.59 6.15
N SER A 176 8.56 5.59 5.92
CA SER A 176 7.81 6.75 5.43
C SER A 176 7.03 7.45 6.55
N ASP A 177 6.37 6.69 7.44
CA ASP A 177 5.58 7.27 8.53
C ASP A 177 6.37 8.21 9.46
N PRO A 178 7.55 7.82 10.01
CA PRO A 178 8.35 8.73 10.83
C PRO A 178 9.01 9.85 10.01
N ALA A 179 9.20 9.68 8.70
CA ALA A 179 9.76 10.73 7.86
C ALA A 179 8.73 11.80 7.49
N GLY A 180 7.44 11.42 7.38
CA GLY A 180 6.36 12.29 6.90
C GLY A 180 6.23 12.37 5.38
N PHE A 181 6.89 11.45 4.66
CA PHE A 181 6.93 11.40 3.19
C PHE A 181 6.90 9.96 2.71
N ALA A 182 6.21 9.70 1.60
CA ALA A 182 6.35 8.44 0.87
C ALA A 182 7.50 8.57 -0.14
N ASP A 183 8.09 7.45 -0.56
CA ASP A 183 9.07 7.50 -1.65
C ASP A 183 8.34 7.87 -2.94
N ASP A 184 8.85 8.90 -3.62
CA ASP A 184 8.48 9.25 -4.99
C ASP A 184 9.50 8.65 -5.99
N GLY A 185 8.97 8.08 -7.05
CA GLY A 185 9.76 7.32 -8.00
C GLY A 185 8.94 6.99 -9.22
N TRP A 186 9.61 6.46 -10.23
CA TRP A 186 8.97 6.16 -11.49
C TRP A 186 9.44 4.84 -12.06
N LEU A 187 8.68 4.35 -13.03
CA LEU A 187 8.87 3.10 -13.71
C LEU A 187 9.20 3.36 -15.17
N THR A 188 10.30 2.78 -15.62
CA THR A 188 10.77 2.83 -17.01
C THR A 188 11.07 1.44 -17.52
N ILE A 189 11.63 1.37 -18.74
CA ILE A 189 11.99 0.13 -19.38
C ILE A 189 12.86 -0.72 -18.45
N ILE A 190 12.54 -2.00 -18.39
CA ILE A 190 13.40 -3.00 -17.77
C ILE A 190 14.62 -3.28 -18.66
N SER A 191 15.76 -3.62 -18.04
CA SER A 191 16.91 -4.17 -18.75
C SER A 191 17.18 -5.60 -18.28
N GLU A 192 17.88 -6.40 -19.08
CA GLU A 192 18.23 -7.80 -18.74
C GLU A 192 18.90 -7.95 -17.36
N LYS A 193 19.58 -6.91 -16.87
CA LYS A 193 20.37 -6.95 -15.63
C LYS A 193 19.73 -6.18 -14.47
N LYS A 194 18.73 -5.32 -14.72
CA LYS A 194 18.17 -4.41 -13.72
C LYS A 194 16.69 -4.13 -13.99
N GLY A 195 15.91 -4.05 -12.93
CA GLY A 195 14.54 -3.57 -12.97
C GLY A 195 14.43 -2.13 -13.48
N GLY A 196 13.22 -1.75 -13.89
CA GLY A 196 12.86 -0.44 -14.41
C GLY A 196 12.48 0.59 -13.34
N ARG A 197 12.41 0.22 -12.05
CA ARG A 197 12.17 1.19 -10.96
C ARG A 197 13.33 2.19 -10.87
N LYS A 198 13.00 3.48 -10.82
CA LYS A 198 13.91 4.61 -10.61
C LYS A 198 13.39 5.47 -9.48
N SER A 199 14.32 6.12 -8.79
CA SER A 199 14.00 7.17 -7.84
C SER A 199 13.93 8.49 -8.58
N ASP A 200 13.02 9.34 -8.14
CA ASP A 200 12.95 10.73 -8.55
C ASP A 200 14.20 11.50 -8.12
N LYS A 201 14.40 12.67 -8.74
CA LYS A 201 15.51 13.55 -8.37
C LYS A 201 15.38 14.00 -6.92
N GLY A 202 16.46 13.87 -6.15
CA GLY A 202 16.55 14.36 -4.78
C GLY A 202 17.14 13.32 -3.84
N GLU A 203 17.00 13.57 -2.54
CA GLU A 203 17.34 12.62 -1.50
C GLU A 203 16.08 12.14 -0.78
N GLY A 204 16.11 10.89 -0.31
CA GLY A 204 15.12 10.31 0.59
C GLY A 204 15.30 8.79 0.68
N GLY A 205 14.32 8.07 1.20
CA GLY A 205 14.45 6.65 1.55
C GLY A 205 15.26 6.47 2.84
N ASP A 206 16.08 5.42 2.93
CA ASP A 206 16.78 5.07 4.17
C ASP A 206 18.31 4.93 4.03
N LYS A 207 19.00 5.02 5.16
CA LYS A 207 20.41 4.70 5.35
C LYS A 207 20.53 3.48 6.25
N LYS A 208 21.25 2.46 5.78
CA LYS A 208 21.56 1.28 6.59
C LYS A 208 22.46 1.65 7.77
N ASN A 209 22.01 1.32 8.97
CA ASN A 209 22.73 1.47 10.22
C ASN A 209 23.55 0.22 10.48
N ILE A 210 24.75 0.16 9.92
CA ILE A 210 25.59 -1.04 10.01
C ILE A 210 27.06 -0.65 9.89
N THR A 211 27.92 -1.34 10.63
CA THR A 211 29.37 -1.23 10.52
C THR A 211 29.88 -1.87 9.22
N ASP A 212 31.09 -1.51 8.79
CA ASP A 212 31.65 -1.99 7.52
C ASP A 212 31.86 -3.52 7.49
N ASP A 213 32.14 -4.11 8.66
CA ASP A 213 32.24 -5.56 8.88
C ASP A 213 30.88 -6.26 9.01
N LYS A 214 29.78 -5.50 8.97
CA LYS A 214 28.39 -5.96 9.05
C LYS A 214 27.98 -6.64 10.36
N SER A 215 28.76 -6.46 11.43
CA SER A 215 28.55 -7.20 12.67
C SER A 215 27.56 -6.55 13.64
N LYS A 216 27.29 -5.23 13.53
CA LYS A 216 26.52 -4.46 14.52
C LYS A 216 25.99 -3.13 13.97
N PRO A 217 25.03 -2.46 14.66
CA PRO A 217 24.64 -1.09 14.35
C PRO A 217 25.83 -0.14 14.48
N LYS A 218 25.95 0.82 13.56
CA LYS A 218 27.00 1.85 13.59
C LYS A 218 26.58 3.10 14.37
N TYR A 219 25.29 3.37 14.46
CA TYR A 219 24.74 4.59 15.01
C TYR A 219 23.66 4.33 16.07
N MET A 220 23.55 5.25 17.02
CA MET A 220 22.51 5.33 18.05
C MET A 220 21.89 6.73 18.08
N ILE A 221 20.86 6.92 18.89
CA ILE A 221 20.24 8.24 19.08
C ILE A 221 21.25 9.24 19.68
N ALA A 222 21.33 10.42 19.08
CA ALA A 222 22.18 11.51 19.58
C ALA A 222 21.59 12.12 20.86
N GLN A 223 22.47 12.61 21.75
CA GLN A 223 22.05 13.25 22.99
C GLN A 223 21.13 14.45 22.71
N GLY A 224 20.00 14.53 23.41
CA GLY A 224 19.00 15.59 23.24
C GLY A 224 18.08 15.42 22.03
N LYS A 225 18.23 14.34 21.24
CA LYS A 225 17.26 13.91 20.23
C LYS A 225 16.31 12.85 20.79
N SER A 226 15.19 12.68 20.12
CA SER A 226 14.21 11.62 20.38
C SER A 226 14.08 10.71 19.16
N LEU A 227 13.69 9.46 19.41
CA LEU A 227 13.15 8.59 18.36
C LEU A 227 11.86 9.22 17.84
N ASP A 228 11.57 8.97 16.57
CA ASP A 228 10.34 9.43 15.93
C ASP A 228 9.22 8.39 16.12
N LYS A 229 8.13 8.52 15.35
CA LYS A 229 7.01 7.58 15.37
C LYS A 229 7.49 6.13 15.35
N ASN A 230 6.79 5.31 16.12
CA ASN A 230 7.04 3.88 16.23
C ASN A 230 8.44 3.52 16.74
N GLY A 231 9.11 4.45 17.44
CA GLY A 231 10.45 4.22 18.02
C GLY A 231 11.57 4.20 16.98
N ILE A 232 11.37 4.82 15.82
CA ILE A 232 12.32 4.79 14.72
C ILE A 232 13.41 5.86 14.87
N LEU A 233 14.67 5.45 14.71
CA LEU A 233 15.82 6.36 14.63
C LEU A 233 15.94 6.92 13.20
N LEU A 234 15.72 8.23 13.07
CA LEU A 234 16.01 8.97 11.84
C LEU A 234 17.52 9.14 11.65
N ALA A 235 17.98 9.13 10.39
CA ALA A 235 19.39 9.32 10.07
C ALA A 235 19.92 10.69 10.54
N SER A 236 19.06 11.72 10.58
CA SER A 236 19.37 13.07 11.07
C SER A 236 19.45 13.17 12.60
N HIS A 237 18.96 12.17 13.33
CA HIS A 237 19.01 12.09 14.79
C HIS A 237 20.14 11.18 15.29
N ALA A 238 20.92 10.59 14.39
CA ALA A 238 21.87 9.55 14.70
C ALA A 238 23.29 10.08 14.97
N VAL A 239 23.99 9.45 15.92
CA VAL A 239 25.42 9.65 16.19
C VAL A 239 26.13 8.29 16.19
N GLU A 240 27.41 8.27 15.82
CA GLU A 240 28.19 7.02 15.81
C GLU A 240 28.36 6.46 17.24
N ILE A 241 28.21 5.14 17.37
CA ILE A 241 28.39 4.44 18.64
C ILE A 241 29.89 4.28 18.88
N THR A 242 30.41 4.98 19.89
CA THR A 242 31.81 4.87 20.32
C THR A 242 31.99 3.93 21.52
N ASP A 243 30.94 3.71 22.31
CA ASP A 243 30.92 2.80 23.44
C ASP A 243 29.69 1.88 23.37
N TYR A 244 29.93 0.58 23.16
CA TYR A 244 28.86 -0.43 23.07
C TYR A 244 28.46 -1.01 24.43
N SER A 245 29.16 -0.65 25.53
CA SER A 245 28.81 -1.11 26.87
C SER A 245 27.52 -0.50 27.42
N VAL A 246 27.01 0.53 26.75
CA VAL A 246 25.75 1.21 27.09
C VAL A 246 24.51 0.35 26.85
N PHE A 247 24.61 -0.65 25.97
CA PHE A 247 23.47 -1.49 25.57
C PHE A 247 23.25 -2.67 26.53
N LYS A 248 21.98 -3.00 26.72
CA LYS A 248 21.50 -4.09 27.57
C LYS A 248 20.75 -5.12 26.73
N ASP A 249 20.72 -6.35 27.23
CA ASP A 249 19.98 -7.45 26.58
C ASP A 249 18.54 -7.04 26.29
N GLY A 250 18.10 -7.22 25.04
CA GLY A 250 16.78 -6.80 24.56
C GLY A 250 16.73 -5.41 23.91
N ASP A 251 17.80 -4.59 24.00
CA ASP A 251 17.82 -3.28 23.33
C ASP A 251 17.70 -3.42 21.82
N THR A 252 16.92 -2.53 21.21
CA THR A 252 16.68 -2.51 19.77
C THR A 252 17.17 -1.22 19.13
N ILE A 253 17.75 -1.30 17.93
CA ILE A 253 18.14 -0.13 17.14
C ILE A 253 17.64 -0.27 15.71
N THR A 254 17.05 0.79 15.16
CA THR A 254 16.65 0.83 13.75
C THR A 254 17.82 0.50 12.82
N TYR A 255 17.58 -0.43 11.89
CA TYR A 255 18.54 -0.76 10.84
C TYR A 255 18.38 0.16 9.63
N CYS A 256 17.18 0.25 9.04
CA CYS A 256 16.90 1.16 7.94
C CYS A 256 16.48 2.54 8.47
N MET A 257 17.45 3.43 8.70
CA MET A 257 17.19 4.77 9.26
C MET A 257 16.65 5.72 8.18
N PRO A 258 15.44 6.26 8.31
CA PRO A 258 14.88 7.17 7.30
C PRO A 258 15.70 8.45 7.19
N LYS A 259 15.88 8.93 5.96
CA LYS A 259 16.58 10.19 5.65
C LYS A 259 15.60 11.35 5.55
N ASN A 260 16.15 12.56 5.50
CA ASN A 260 15.37 13.71 5.06
C ASN A 260 15.03 13.57 3.58
N PHE A 261 13.86 14.09 3.18
CA PHE A 261 13.37 14.06 1.81
C PHE A 261 13.54 15.44 1.17
N THR A 262 14.07 15.50 -0.05
CA THR A 262 14.32 16.75 -0.79
C THR A 262 13.94 16.61 -2.26
N ASP A 263 13.72 17.76 -2.91
CA ASP A 263 13.36 17.85 -4.34
C ASP A 263 12.16 16.95 -4.71
N SER A 264 12.11 16.45 -5.95
CA SER A 264 11.03 15.61 -6.50
C SER A 264 10.79 14.34 -5.68
N PHE A 265 11.86 13.71 -5.20
CA PHE A 265 11.75 12.51 -4.34
C PHE A 265 10.89 12.75 -3.09
N GLY A 266 10.83 13.99 -2.60
CA GLY A 266 10.05 14.42 -1.44
C GLY A 266 8.70 15.06 -1.77
N ASP A 267 8.17 14.92 -2.98
CA ASP A 267 6.92 15.58 -3.35
C ASP A 267 5.69 14.93 -2.70
N ILE A 268 5.71 13.61 -2.46
CA ILE A 268 4.60 12.90 -1.80
C ILE A 268 4.69 13.04 -0.28
N LYS A 269 3.82 13.89 0.29
CA LYS A 269 3.67 14.00 1.75
C LYS A 269 2.86 12.83 2.28
N ALA A 270 3.20 12.38 3.48
CA ALA A 270 2.50 11.31 4.17
C ALA A 270 2.10 11.73 5.58
N LYS A 271 0.85 11.45 5.95
CA LYS A 271 0.40 11.40 7.35
C LYS A 271 -0.19 10.02 7.59
N SER A 272 0.09 9.40 8.72
CA SER A 272 -0.54 8.13 9.06
C SER A 272 -0.76 7.93 10.55
N ARG A 273 -1.63 6.97 10.85
CA ARG A 273 -1.96 6.50 12.18
C ARG A 273 -2.29 5.02 12.11
N TYR A 274 -1.76 4.25 13.06
CA TYR A 274 -2.25 2.92 13.37
C TYR A 274 -3.05 2.98 14.67
N ALA A 275 -4.30 2.54 14.65
CA ALA A 275 -5.14 2.47 15.83
C ALA A 275 -6.23 1.42 15.67
N ASN A 276 -6.52 0.66 16.73
CA ASN A 276 -7.62 -0.32 16.77
C ASN A 276 -7.54 -1.37 15.64
N GLY A 277 -6.33 -1.88 15.34
CA GLY A 277 -6.14 -2.90 14.31
C GLY A 277 -6.36 -2.37 12.89
N GLU A 278 -6.09 -1.09 12.65
CA GLU A 278 -6.28 -0.43 11.37
C GLU A 278 -5.19 0.61 11.11
N TRP A 279 -4.66 0.59 9.89
CA TRP A 279 -3.89 1.69 9.35
C TRP A 279 -4.81 2.71 8.67
N THR A 280 -4.55 3.98 8.92
CA THR A 280 -5.08 5.11 8.16
C THR A 280 -3.90 5.89 7.61
N VAL A 281 -3.77 5.97 6.28
CA VAL A 281 -2.66 6.66 5.59
C VAL A 281 -3.23 7.70 4.64
N MET A 282 -2.74 8.94 4.75
CA MET A 282 -3.00 10.00 3.80
C MET A 282 -1.74 10.29 3.00
N LEU A 283 -1.81 10.17 1.68
CA LEU A 283 -0.77 10.59 0.75
C LEU A 283 -1.25 11.78 -0.07
N SER A 284 -0.37 12.75 -0.31
CA SER A 284 -0.71 13.93 -1.08
C SER A 284 0.46 14.49 -1.86
N ARG A 285 0.16 14.99 -3.07
CA ARG A 285 1.10 15.68 -3.95
C ARG A 285 0.37 16.79 -4.69
N LYS A 286 1.11 17.71 -5.31
CA LYS A 286 0.54 18.60 -6.33
C LYS A 286 -0.12 17.80 -7.45
N LEU A 287 -1.15 18.37 -8.07
CA LEU A 287 -1.77 17.85 -9.29
C LEU A 287 -0.76 17.84 -10.44
N ASP A 288 0.07 18.87 -10.54
CA ASP A 288 1.15 18.99 -11.52
C ASP A 288 2.42 19.47 -10.80
N THR A 289 3.41 18.59 -10.72
CA THR A 289 4.72 18.90 -10.11
C THR A 289 5.68 19.56 -11.10
N ALA A 290 5.32 19.58 -12.39
CA ALA A 290 6.18 19.92 -13.53
C ALA A 290 7.38 18.97 -13.74
N ASN A 291 7.45 17.85 -13.03
CA ASN A 291 8.49 16.83 -13.23
C ASN A 291 8.03 15.83 -14.30
N PRO A 292 8.87 15.46 -15.28
CA PRO A 292 8.50 14.56 -16.39
C PRO A 292 8.40 13.08 -15.98
N ASP A 293 8.84 12.75 -14.78
CA ASP A 293 8.75 11.48 -14.09
C ASP A 293 7.48 11.37 -13.20
N ASP A 294 6.63 12.39 -13.20
CA ASP A 294 5.38 12.41 -12.46
C ASP A 294 4.14 12.44 -13.37
N THR A 295 3.05 11.84 -12.89
CA THR A 295 1.73 12.02 -13.52
C THR A 295 1.25 13.45 -13.29
N ALA A 296 1.15 14.24 -14.37
CA ALA A 296 0.46 15.52 -14.37
C ALA A 296 -1.07 15.30 -14.47
N PHE A 297 -1.75 15.43 -13.32
CA PHE A 297 -3.20 15.26 -13.17
C PHE A 297 -3.99 16.45 -13.71
N ASN A 298 -4.51 16.29 -14.92
CA ASN A 298 -5.51 17.15 -15.53
C ASN A 298 -6.92 16.70 -15.10
N ILE A 299 -7.62 17.56 -14.37
CA ILE A 299 -8.95 17.30 -13.81
C ILE A 299 -10.05 17.00 -14.85
N LYS A 300 -9.79 17.20 -16.15
CA LYS A 300 -10.72 16.85 -17.24
C LYS A 300 -10.48 15.44 -17.81
N ARG A 301 -9.43 14.75 -17.35
CA ARG A 301 -9.03 13.41 -17.82
C ARG A 301 -9.36 12.34 -16.78
N LYS A 302 -9.16 11.09 -17.20
CA LYS A 302 -9.27 9.91 -16.35
C LYS A 302 -7.90 9.23 -16.32
N TYR A 303 -7.55 8.64 -15.19
CA TYR A 303 -6.26 8.01 -14.97
C TYR A 303 -6.47 6.59 -14.47
N ASN A 304 -5.78 5.61 -15.04
CA ASN A 304 -5.78 4.27 -14.49
C ASN A 304 -4.62 4.12 -13.52
N PHE A 305 -4.86 3.41 -12.43
CA PHE A 305 -3.81 3.02 -11.51
C PHE A 305 -4.11 1.65 -10.90
N ALA A 306 -3.08 1.03 -10.36
CA ALA A 306 -3.17 -0.18 -9.55
C ALA A 306 -2.43 0.05 -8.24
N MET A 307 -2.75 -0.73 -7.22
CA MET A 307 -2.14 -0.64 -5.90
C MET A 307 -1.61 -2.00 -5.45
N ALA A 308 -0.61 -1.97 -4.58
CA ALA A 308 -0.14 -3.15 -3.85
C ALA A 308 -0.09 -2.85 -2.35
N LEU A 309 -0.50 -3.82 -1.54
CA LEU A 309 -0.48 -3.79 -0.09
C LEU A 309 0.46 -4.89 0.43
N PHE A 310 1.23 -4.58 1.46
CA PHE A 310 2.20 -5.50 2.05
C PHE A 310 1.95 -5.54 3.55
N ASP A 311 1.76 -6.74 4.09
CA ASP A 311 1.58 -7.03 5.52
C ASP A 311 2.86 -7.72 6.01
N ASN A 312 3.74 -6.96 6.66
CA ASN A 312 4.99 -7.46 7.22
C ASN A 312 5.87 -8.29 6.25
N SER A 313 5.87 -7.96 4.96
CA SER A 313 6.36 -8.86 3.90
C SER A 313 7.41 -8.25 2.96
N GLY A 314 8.04 -9.10 2.15
CA GLY A 314 9.00 -8.75 1.08
C GLY A 314 8.32 -8.18 -0.19
N ASP A 315 9.09 -7.87 -1.22
CA ASP A 315 8.56 -7.24 -2.45
C ASP A 315 7.71 -8.20 -3.30
N GLU A 316 8.00 -9.50 -3.19
CA GLU A 316 7.32 -10.60 -3.88
C GLU A 316 5.98 -10.98 -3.23
N ASP A 317 5.89 -10.81 -1.91
CA ASP A 317 4.75 -11.20 -1.09
C ASP A 317 3.85 -9.98 -0.89
N SER A 318 2.87 -9.81 -1.77
CA SER A 318 1.95 -8.66 -1.77
C SER A 318 0.51 -9.10 -1.88
N TYR A 319 -0.40 -8.17 -1.61
CA TYR A 319 -1.74 -8.22 -2.13
C TYR A 319 -1.86 -7.15 -3.22
N ASP A 320 -2.48 -7.48 -4.34
CA ASP A 320 -2.60 -6.58 -5.49
C ASP A 320 -4.06 -6.24 -5.77
N SER A 321 -4.32 -4.98 -6.12
CA SER A 321 -5.63 -4.56 -6.59
C SER A 321 -5.82 -4.83 -8.09
N GLU A 322 -7.07 -4.98 -8.51
CA GLU A 322 -7.46 -4.74 -9.89
C GLU A 322 -7.23 -3.26 -10.29
N VAL A 323 -7.34 -2.97 -11.59
CA VAL A 323 -7.22 -1.60 -12.12
C VAL A 323 -8.35 -0.71 -11.60
N ILE A 324 -8.01 0.45 -11.06
CA ILE A 324 -8.93 1.51 -10.68
C ILE A 324 -8.82 2.66 -11.67
N THR A 325 -9.95 3.28 -12.03
CA THR A 325 -10.02 4.51 -12.81
C THR A 325 -10.32 5.70 -11.90
N LEU A 326 -9.34 6.60 -11.74
CA LEU A 326 -9.51 7.90 -11.10
C LEU A 326 -10.27 8.87 -12.03
N LYS A 327 -11.26 9.57 -11.49
CA LYS A 327 -11.99 10.66 -12.12
C LYS A 327 -12.10 11.84 -11.17
N PHE A 328 -12.21 13.05 -11.71
CA PHE A 328 -12.42 14.27 -10.93
C PHE A 328 -13.86 14.76 -11.09
N LYS A 329 -14.42 15.31 -10.00
CA LYS A 329 -15.76 15.90 -9.97
C LYS A 329 -15.79 17.20 -9.18
#